data_AF-A0A1A6FR98-F1
#
_entry.id   AF-A0A1A6FR98-F1
#
_cell.length_a   1.000
_cell.length_b   1.000
_cell.length_c   1.000
_cell.angle_alpha   90.00
_cell.angle_beta   90.00
_cell.angle_gamma   90.00
#
_symmetry.space_group_name_H-M   'P 1'
#
loop_
_entity.id
_entity.type
_entity.pdbx_description
1 polymer ?
#
loop_
_entity_poly.entity_id
_entity_poly.type
_entity_poly.pdbx_seq_one_letter_code
_entity_poly.pdbx_strand_id
1 'polypeptide(L)' 'MADDDLIPKPKLAAEIGRSPRTIARWMADERLNFPKPIKIRERLFFRRSEWEAWKAWQIRKSIGEAV' A
#
# COMPACT_ATOMS: atom_id res chain seq x y z
N MET A 1 21.45 -5.50 3.90
CA MET A 1 20.89 -5.42 2.53
C MET A 1 19.48 -5.94 2.65
N ALA A 2 18.48 -5.06 2.64
CA ALA A 2 17.10 -5.46 2.86
C ALA A 2 16.62 -6.23 1.63
N ASP A 3 16.28 -7.50 1.81
CA ASP A 3 15.46 -8.25 0.87
C ASP A 3 14.07 -7.60 0.93
N ASP A 4 13.84 -6.60 0.08
CA ASP A 4 12.57 -5.90 -0.02
C ASP A 4 11.52 -6.89 -0.56
N ASP A 5 10.82 -7.58 0.35
CA ASP A 5 9.78 -8.54 0.01
C ASP A 5 8.73 -7.87 -0.89
N LEU A 6 8.63 -8.36 -2.13
CA LEU A 6 7.71 -7.84 -3.13
C LEU A 6 6.36 -8.54 -2.99
N ILE A 7 5.41 -7.83 -2.39
CA ILE A 7 4.07 -8.34 -2.14
C ILE A 7 3.20 -8.08 -3.37
N PRO A 8 2.68 -9.11 -4.05
CA PRO A 8 1.74 -8.89 -5.14
C PRO A 8 0.43 -8.29 -4.62
N LYS A 9 -0.16 -7.37 -5.38
CA LYS A 9 -1.44 -6.70 -5.08
C LYS A 9 -2.54 -7.62 -4.51
N PRO A 10 -2.86 -8.79 -5.09
CA PRO A 10 -3.89 -9.67 -4.54
C PRO A 10 -3.52 -10.22 -3.15
N LYS A 11 -2.25 -10.49 -2.88
CA LYS A 11 -1.77 -10.94 -1.55
C LYS A 11 -1.85 -9.80 -0.55
N LEU A 12 -1.45 -8.59 -0.95
CA LEU A 12 -1.57 -7.39 -0.12
C LEU A 12 -3.04 -7.14 0.26
N ALA A 13 -3.96 -7.26 -0.71
CA ALA A 13 -5.40 -7.10 -0.51
C ALA A 13 -5.96 -8.12 0.49
N ALA A 14 -5.54 -9.38 0.37
CA ALA A 14 -5.92 -10.45 1.30
C ALA A 14 -5.38 -10.19 2.72
N GLU A 15 -4.11 -9.75 2.84
CA GLU A 15 -3.47 -9.46 4.14
C GLU A 15 -4.22 -8.36 4.92
N ILE A 16 -4.71 -7.32 4.22
CA ILE A 16 -5.44 -6.22 4.83
C ILE A 16 -6.95 -6.45 4.92
N GLY A 17 -7.45 -7.59 4.43
CA GLY A 17 -8.88 -7.86 4.34
C GLY A 17 -9.67 -6.85 3.50
N ARG A 18 -9.03 -6.25 2.47
CA ARG A 18 -9.68 -5.28 1.57
C ARG A 18 -9.68 -5.79 0.14
N SER A 19 -10.63 -5.29 -0.65
CA SER A 19 -10.70 -5.62 -2.06
C SER A 19 -9.56 -4.98 -2.86
N PRO A 20 -9.09 -5.61 -3.95
CA PRO A 20 -8.08 -5.02 -4.85
C PRO A 20 -8.54 -3.70 -5.51
N ARG A 21 -9.86 -3.46 -5.52
CA ARG A 21 -10.50 -2.19 -5.88
C ARG A 21 -10.14 -1.06 -4.91
N THR A 22 -10.05 -1.33 -3.60
CA THR A 22 -9.63 -0.35 -2.60
C THR A 22 -8.19 0.07 -2.83
N ILE A 23 -7.30 -0.88 -3.11
CA ILE A 23 -5.91 -0.56 -3.47
C ILE A 23 -5.85 0.27 -4.75
N ALA A 24 -6.69 -0.02 -5.75
CA ALA A 24 -6.76 0.80 -6.97
C ALA A 24 -7.24 2.24 -6.67
N ARG A 25 -8.21 2.41 -5.77
CA ARG A 25 -8.65 3.74 -5.31
C ARG A 25 -7.52 4.48 -4.59
N TRP A 26 -6.82 3.82 -3.67
CA TRP A 26 -5.71 4.44 -2.96
C TRP A 26 -4.56 4.83 -3.88
N MET A 27 -4.30 4.04 -4.92
CA MET A 27 -3.33 4.38 -5.95
C MET A 27 -3.74 5.60 -6.79
N ALA A 28 -5.05 5.81 -7.00
CA ALA A 28 -5.58 6.97 -7.70
C ALA A 28 -5.68 8.22 -6.79
N ASP A 29 -5.67 8.04 -5.48
CA ASP A 29 -5.83 9.11 -4.50
C ASP A 29 -4.45 9.65 -4.09
N GLU A 30 -4.00 10.70 -4.77
CA GLU A 30 -2.67 11.30 -4.57
C GLU A 30 -2.48 11.84 -3.15
N ARG A 31 -3.58 12.15 -2.44
CA ARG A 31 -3.57 12.65 -1.06
C ARG A 31 -3.15 11.59 -0.04
N LEU A 32 -3.21 10.32 -0.41
CA LEU A 32 -2.80 9.21 0.46
C LEU A 32 -1.31 8.91 0.35
N ASN A 33 -0.58 9.54 -0.59
CA ASN A 33 0.85 9.28 -0.84
C ASN A 33 1.14 7.76 -0.88
N PHE A 34 0.27 7.03 -1.57
CA PHE A 34 0.28 5.57 -1.61
C PHE A 34 1.54 5.06 -2.34
N PRO A 35 2.19 3.98 -1.85
CA PRO A 35 3.41 3.46 -2.46
C PRO A 35 3.20 3.06 -3.92
N LYS A 36 4.18 3.38 -4.76
CA LYS A 36 4.10 3.14 -6.21
C LYS A 36 4.27 1.64 -6.48
N PRO A 37 3.34 0.99 -7.19
CA PRO A 37 3.51 -0.40 -7.54
C PRO A 37 4.61 -0.58 -8.58
N ILE A 38 5.34 -1.68 -8.43
CA ILE A 38 6.29 -2.19 -9.41
C ILE A 38 5.53 -3.17 -10.32
N LYS A 39 5.45 -2.87 -11.61
CA LYS A 39 4.80 -3.75 -12.58
C LYS A 39 5.82 -4.76 -13.12
N ILE A 40 5.60 -6.05 -12.85
CA ILE A 40 6.43 -7.15 -13.35
C ILE A 40 5.52 -8.16 -14.05
N ARG A 41 5.73 -8.39 -15.35
CA ARG A 41 4.97 -9.37 -16.16
C ARG A 41 3.45 -9.26 -15.95
N GLU A 42 2.91 -8.04 -16.11
CA GLU A 42 1.50 -7.65 -15.89
C GLU A 42 0.97 -7.63 -14.46
N ARG A 43 1.72 -8.14 -13.47
CA ARG A 43 1.32 -8.10 -12.07
C ARG A 43 1.90 -6.88 -11.37
N LEU A 44 1.13 -6.32 -10.44
CA LEU A 44 1.53 -5.20 -9.60
C LEU A 44 2.08 -5.73 -8.28
N PHE A 45 3.29 -5.32 -7.93
CA PHE A 45 3.99 -5.67 -6.71
C PHE A 45 4.24 -4.42 -5.88
N PHE A 46 4.21 -4.56 -4.57
CA PHE A 46 4.49 -3.48 -3.62
C PHE A 46 5.64 -3.91 -2.73
N ARG A 47 6.54 -2.97 -2.43
CA ARG A 47 7.61 -3.22 -1.47
C ARG A 47 7.03 -3.24 -0.06
N ARG A 48 7.38 -4.25 0.72
CA ARG A 48 6.93 -4.38 2.11
C ARG A 48 7.34 -3.19 2.96
N SER A 49 8.57 -2.69 2.82
CA SER A 49 9.04 -1.54 3.59
C SER A 49 8.27 -0.25 3.29
N GLU A 50 7.95 0.02 2.02
CA GLU A 50 7.11 1.17 1.67
C GLU A 50 5.68 1.01 2.20
N TRP A 51 5.14 -0.21 2.15
CA TRP A 51 3.83 -0.52 2.71
C TRP A 51 3.75 -0.29 4.23
N GLU A 52 4.77 -0.69 4.97
CA GLU A 52 4.86 -0.46 6.42
C GLU A 52 5.00 1.03 6.76
N ALA A 53 5.83 1.76 6.02
CA ALA A 53 5.95 3.21 6.17
C ALA A 53 4.61 3.92 5.91
N TRP A 54 3.89 3.49 4.87
CA TRP A 54 2.56 4.03 4.56
C TRP A 54 1.53 3.72 5.66
N LYS A 55 1.53 2.50 6.21
CA LYS A 55 0.66 2.16 7.35
C LYS A 55 0.92 3.06 8.56
N ALA A 56 2.18 3.29 8.90
CA ALA A 56 2.55 4.20 10.00
C ALA A 56 2.08 5.64 9.75
N TRP A 57 2.23 6.12 8.51
CA TRP A 57 1.75 7.44 8.11
C TRP A 57 0.21 7.54 8.17
N GLN A 58 -0.51 6.51 7.72
CA GLN A 58 -1.97 6.44 7.79
C GLN A 58 -2.50 6.42 9.22
N ILE A 59 -1.87 5.65 10.12
CA ILE A 59 -2.23 5.64 11.53
C ILE A 59 -2.05 7.05 12.11
N ARG A 60 -0.93 7.72 11.82
CA ARG A 60 -0.69 9.10 12.26
C ARG A 60 -1.73 10.09 11.71
N LYS A 61 -2.12 9.95 10.43
CA LYS A 61 -3.14 10.80 9.82
C LYS A 61 -4.52 10.54 10.43
N SER A 62 -4.91 9.28 10.59
CA SER A 62 -6.20 8.88 11.17
C SER A 62 -6.34 9.28 12.63
N ILE A 63 -5.23 9.33 13.38
CA ILE A 63 -5.21 9.83 14.77
C ILE A 63 -5.23 11.37 14.81
N GLY A 64 -4.72 12.03 13.76
CA GLY A 64 -4.66 13.49 13.65
C GLY A 64 -5.89 14.17 13.03
N GLU A 65 -6.83 13.43 12.46
CA GLU A 65 -8.09 13.94 11.89
C GLU A 65 -9.27 13.67 12.85
N ALA A 66 -9.10 14.12 14.09
CA ALA A 66 -10.15 14.21 15.10
C ALA A 66 -9.88 15.46 15.95
N VAL A 67 -10.00 16.64 15.35
CA VAL A 67 -10.10 17.92 16.06
C VAL A 67 -11.05 18.86 15.31
#